data_AF-A0A948Z363-F1
#
_entry.id   AF-A0A948Z363-F1
#
_cell.length_a   1.000
_cell.length_b   1.000
_cell.length_c   1.000
_cell.angle_alpha   90.00
_cell.angle_beta   90.00
_cell.angle_gamma   90.00
#
_symmetry.space_group_name_H-M   'P 1'
#
loop_
_entity.id
_entity.type
_entity.pdbx_description
1 polymer ?
#
loop_
_entity_poly.entity_id
_entity_poly.type
_entity_poly.pdbx_seq_one_letter_code
_entity_poly.pdbx_strand_id
1 'polypeptide(L)'
;MNENCAICGCPLHRTKNTYANPTPEGRSHASKHHYIPERFFGRSKNRRGTQREKIFDKYPWGYEGETAVFCYDCHEELLHNPVLLPEDIKRLADIVQSRGFAEDKKTESREKIAGRIMLFREVIKRGLQQIEKERTQQDTGADC
;
A
#
# COMPACT_ATOMS: atom_id res chain seq x y z
N MET A 1 9.26 18.55 -17.61
CA MET A 1 7.92 17.95 -17.40
C MET A 1 7.57 18.17 -15.95
N ASN A 2 6.38 18.70 -15.67
CA ASN A 2 5.85 18.71 -14.31
C ASN A 2 5.47 17.28 -13.96
N GLU A 3 6.15 16.71 -12.97
CA GLU A 3 5.82 15.40 -12.40
C GLU A 3 4.60 15.59 -11.48
N ASN A 4 3.58 14.75 -11.60
CA ASN A 4 2.37 14.86 -10.79
C ASN A 4 2.25 13.65 -9.85
N CYS A 5 1.59 13.84 -8.70
CA CYS A 5 1.29 12.76 -7.76
C CYS A 5 0.40 11.70 -8.43
N ALA A 6 0.78 10.43 -8.35
CA ALA A 6 0.03 9.33 -8.95
C ALA A 6 -1.35 9.05 -8.30
N ILE A 7 -1.63 9.60 -7.12
CA ILE A 7 -2.93 9.46 -6.44
C ILE A 7 -3.79 10.71 -6.59
N CYS A 8 -3.33 11.86 -6.10
CA CYS A 8 -4.15 13.07 -6.07
C CYS A 8 -3.93 14.01 -7.27
N GLY A 9 -2.96 13.72 -8.13
CA GLY A 9 -2.69 14.52 -9.34
C GLY A 9 -2.02 15.88 -9.10
N CYS A 10 -1.69 16.26 -7.86
CA CYS A 10 -1.06 17.56 -7.61
C CYS A 10 0.35 17.65 -8.24
N PRO A 11 0.79 18.86 -8.65
CA PRO A 11 2.15 19.06 -9.12
C PRO A 11 3.18 18.78 -8.02
N LEU A 12 4.25 18.09 -8.38
CA LEU A 12 5.34 17.76 -7.48
C LEU A 12 6.57 18.62 -7.75
N HIS A 13 7.41 18.74 -6.73
CA HIS A 13 8.72 19.39 -6.82
C HIS A 13 9.76 18.63 -6.00
N ARG A 14 11.04 19.01 -6.16
CA ARG A 14 12.20 18.36 -5.50
C ARG A 14 13.10 19.39 -4.81
N THR A 15 12.51 20.45 -4.26
CA THR A 15 13.26 21.52 -3.58
C THR A 15 13.98 20.97 -2.37
N LYS A 16 15.30 21.18 -2.29
CA LYS A 16 16.11 20.70 -1.16
C LYS A 16 15.59 21.26 0.18
N ASN A 17 15.61 20.44 1.23
CA ASN A 17 15.23 20.80 2.61
C ASN A 17 13.76 21.22 2.81
N THR A 18 12.86 20.83 1.91
CA THR A 18 11.43 21.14 2.04
C THR A 18 10.57 19.95 2.43
N TYR A 19 11.07 18.72 2.20
CA TYR A 19 10.36 17.47 2.48
C TYR A 19 9.73 17.45 3.88
N ALA A 20 8.45 17.08 3.96
CA ALA A 20 7.67 16.95 5.20
C ALA A 20 7.48 18.22 6.02
N ASN A 21 7.92 19.40 5.53
CA ASN A 21 7.57 20.65 6.20
C ASN A 21 6.06 20.85 6.17
N PRO A 22 5.44 21.44 7.22
CA PRO A 22 4.00 21.70 7.29
C PRO A 22 3.58 22.89 6.41
N THR A 23 4.06 22.92 5.18
CA THR A 23 3.80 23.94 4.16
C THR A 23 3.29 23.26 2.88
N PRO A 24 2.58 23.97 1.99
CA PRO A 24 2.16 23.40 0.71
C PRO A 24 3.33 22.84 -0.10
N GLU A 25 4.47 23.53 -0.09
CA GLU A 25 5.70 23.02 -0.70
C GLU A 25 6.12 21.71 -0.01
N GLY A 26 6.33 21.68 1.30
CA GLY A 26 6.78 20.44 1.95
C GLY A 26 5.86 19.24 1.77
N ARG A 27 4.54 19.48 1.72
CA ARG A 27 3.50 18.48 1.49
C ARG A 27 3.39 18.01 0.03
N SER A 28 3.91 18.78 -0.93
CA SER A 28 3.96 18.44 -2.37
C SER A 28 5.33 17.93 -2.84
N HIS A 29 6.27 17.71 -1.91
CA HIS A 29 7.58 17.17 -2.26
C HIS A 29 7.47 15.76 -2.85
N ALA A 30 8.15 15.52 -3.98
CA ALA A 30 8.16 14.25 -4.68
C ALA A 30 8.88 13.15 -3.89
N SER A 31 8.22 12.02 -3.67
CA SER A 31 8.82 10.82 -3.09
C SER A 31 8.46 9.56 -3.87
N LYS A 32 9.42 8.62 -3.97
CA LYS A 32 9.24 7.34 -4.67
C LYS A 32 8.77 6.27 -3.69
N HIS A 33 7.75 5.52 -4.06
CA HIS A 33 7.28 4.36 -3.31
C HIS A 33 7.16 3.14 -4.24
N HIS A 34 7.57 1.96 -3.75
CA HIS A 34 7.43 0.71 -4.49
C HIS A 34 5.98 0.24 -4.46
N TYR A 35 5.45 -0.24 -5.58
CA TYR A 35 4.12 -0.85 -5.58
C TYR A 35 4.06 -2.05 -4.64
N ILE A 36 5.12 -2.87 -4.65
CA ILE A 36 5.29 -3.99 -3.72
C ILE A 36 6.61 -3.82 -2.95
N PRO A 37 6.58 -3.84 -1.60
CA PRO A 37 7.79 -3.66 -0.79
C PRO A 37 8.90 -4.67 -1.10
N GLU A 38 10.11 -4.20 -1.38
CA GLU A 38 11.27 -5.06 -1.71
C GLU A 38 11.61 -6.09 -0.61
N ARG A 39 11.26 -5.78 0.65
CA ARG A 39 11.43 -6.70 1.79
C ARG A 39 10.64 -8.00 1.64
N PHE A 40 9.57 -8.00 0.86
CA PHE A 40 8.80 -9.21 0.57
C PHE A 40 9.62 -10.22 -0.26
N PHE A 41 10.67 -9.75 -0.95
CA PHE A 41 11.58 -10.55 -1.77
C PHE A 41 12.96 -10.71 -1.11
N GLY A 42 13.04 -10.50 0.21
CA GLY A 42 14.26 -10.72 0.99
C GLY A 42 15.32 -9.63 0.85
N ARG A 43 15.05 -8.54 0.13
CA ARG A 43 16.00 -7.44 -0.06
C ARG A 43 15.91 -6.44 1.09
N SER A 44 17.05 -5.92 1.53
CA SER A 44 17.11 -4.90 2.58
C SER A 44 17.90 -3.67 2.13
N LYS A 45 17.27 -2.51 2.24
CA LYS A 45 17.94 -1.21 2.04
C LYS A 45 19.01 -0.92 3.12
N ASN A 46 18.80 -1.43 4.34
CA ASN A 46 19.67 -1.15 5.49
C ASN A 46 20.95 -1.99 5.52
N ARG A 47 20.99 -3.10 4.76
CA ARG A 47 22.16 -3.98 4.64
C ARG A 47 22.29 -4.45 3.19
N ARG A 48 22.73 -3.52 2.32
CA ARG A 48 22.90 -3.76 0.88
C ARG A 48 23.78 -5.00 0.67
N GLY A 49 23.32 -5.94 -0.15
CA GLY A 49 24.02 -7.21 -0.41
C GLY A 49 23.66 -8.37 0.52
N THR A 50 22.81 -8.16 1.54
CA THR A 50 22.28 -9.26 2.37
C THR A 50 20.88 -9.66 1.89
N GLN A 51 20.67 -10.96 1.68
CA GLN A 51 19.37 -11.53 1.35
C GLN A 51 18.79 -12.21 2.60
N ARG A 52 17.61 -11.78 3.01
CA ARG A 52 16.81 -12.44 4.05
C ARG A 52 15.88 -13.45 3.41
N GLU A 53 15.31 -14.33 4.24
CA GLU A 53 14.22 -15.18 3.82
C GLU A 53 13.08 -14.34 3.23
N LYS A 54 12.61 -14.73 2.05
CA LYS A 54 11.56 -14.03 1.32
C LYS A 54 10.21 -14.35 1.96
N ILE A 55 9.25 -13.43 1.81
CA ILE A 55 7.86 -13.72 2.16
C ILE A 55 7.17 -14.46 1.00
N PHE A 56 7.53 -14.14 -0.23
CA PHE A 56 7.02 -14.80 -1.42
C PHE A 56 8.17 -15.39 -2.24
N ASP A 57 8.13 -16.70 -2.48
CA ASP A 57 9.06 -17.38 -3.37
C ASP A 57 8.75 -17.10 -4.84
N LYS A 58 7.45 -17.02 -5.17
CA LYS A 58 6.94 -16.66 -6.50
C LYS A 58 6.25 -15.31 -6.44
N TYR A 59 6.52 -14.48 -7.44
CA TYR A 59 6.00 -13.14 -7.55
C TYR A 59 4.51 -13.16 -7.97
N PRO A 60 3.55 -12.76 -7.09
CA PRO A 60 2.14 -12.96 -7.42
C PRO A 60 1.52 -11.88 -8.32
N TRP A 61 2.22 -10.76 -8.60
CA TRP A 61 1.55 -9.56 -9.16
C TRP A 61 2.18 -8.90 -10.41
N GLY A 62 3.27 -9.40 -11.02
CA GLY A 62 4.13 -8.68 -11.99
C GLY A 62 5.05 -7.50 -11.52
N TYR A 63 4.67 -6.65 -10.57
CA TYR A 63 5.32 -5.34 -10.27
C TYR A 63 6.66 -5.27 -9.46
N GLU A 64 7.59 -6.23 -9.55
CA GLU A 64 8.79 -6.22 -8.67
C GLU A 64 9.73 -5.06 -9.03
N GLY A 65 10.13 -4.26 -8.04
CA GLY A 65 11.04 -3.12 -8.27
C GLY A 65 10.38 -1.95 -9.01
N GLU A 66 9.11 -2.08 -9.38
CA GLU A 66 8.34 -0.99 -9.96
C GLU A 66 7.96 0.03 -8.88
N THR A 67 8.05 1.31 -9.24
CA THR A 67 7.79 2.43 -8.34
C THR A 67 6.88 3.44 -9.00
N ALA A 68 6.16 4.20 -8.17
CA ALA A 68 5.47 5.41 -8.57
C ALA A 68 5.93 6.59 -7.71
N VAL A 69 5.58 7.79 -8.15
CA VAL A 69 5.94 9.04 -7.47
C VAL A 69 4.69 9.70 -6.91
N PHE A 70 4.79 10.15 -5.67
CA PHE A 70 3.70 10.69 -4.88
C PHE A 70 4.14 11.98 -4.19
N CYS A 71 3.18 12.82 -3.81
CA CYS A 71 3.42 13.88 -2.85
C CYS A 71 3.63 13.30 -1.44
N TYR A 72 4.16 14.10 -0.52
CA TYR A 72 4.37 13.69 0.87
C TYR A 72 3.06 13.22 1.51
N ASP A 73 1.95 13.96 1.35
CA ASP A 73 0.66 13.58 1.94
C ASP A 73 0.19 12.20 1.46
N CYS A 74 0.26 11.93 0.14
CA CYS A 74 -0.17 10.63 -0.37
C CYS A 74 0.83 9.50 -0.02
N HIS A 75 2.12 9.80 0.05
CA HIS A 75 3.12 8.79 0.36
C HIS A 75 3.17 8.43 1.84
N GLU A 76 3.42 9.43 2.68
CA GLU A 76 3.68 9.24 4.10
C GLU A 76 2.39 9.21 4.89
N GLU A 77 1.48 10.17 4.67
CA GLU A 77 0.27 10.26 5.48
C GLU A 77 -0.81 9.24 5.06
N LEU A 78 -0.94 8.93 3.76
CA LEU A 78 -1.97 8.00 3.27
C LEU A 78 -1.48 6.56 3.13
N LEU A 79 -0.47 6.29 2.29
CA LEU A 79 -0.08 4.91 1.95
C LEU A 79 0.54 4.14 3.13
N HIS A 80 1.25 4.82 4.03
CA HIS A 80 1.85 4.18 5.22
C HIS A 80 0.92 4.13 6.43
N ASN A 81 -0.18 4.90 6.44
CA ASN A 81 -1.11 4.98 7.58
C ASN A 81 -2.57 4.66 7.18
N PRO A 82 -2.90 3.42 6.78
CA PRO A 82 -4.29 3.05 6.57
C PRO A 82 -5.09 3.22 7.88
N VAL A 83 -6.22 3.92 7.80
CA VAL A 83 -7.15 4.09 8.93
C VAL A 83 -7.97 2.81 9.07
N LEU A 84 -7.82 2.11 10.19
CA LEU A 84 -8.55 0.88 10.52
C LEU A 84 -9.20 1.06 11.90
N LEU A 85 -10.52 0.96 11.97
CA LEU A 85 -11.28 1.08 13.22
C LEU A 85 -11.28 -0.26 13.98
N PRO A 86 -11.64 -0.27 15.28
CA PRO A 86 -11.70 -1.51 16.07
C PRO A 86 -12.55 -2.61 15.41
N GLU A 87 -13.65 -2.26 14.77
CA GLU A 87 -14.53 -3.20 14.08
C GLU A 87 -13.87 -3.78 12.83
N ASP A 88 -13.08 -2.98 12.10
CA ASP A 88 -12.33 -3.43 10.93
C ASP A 88 -11.25 -4.43 11.34
N ILE A 89 -10.51 -4.11 12.40
CA ILE A 89 -9.49 -5.00 12.96
C ILE A 89 -10.12 -6.31 13.42
N LYS A 90 -11.26 -6.26 14.10
CA LYS A 90 -11.99 -7.46 14.53
C LYS A 90 -12.40 -8.32 13.33
N ARG A 91 -13.06 -7.72 12.32
CA ARG A 91 -13.49 -8.44 11.11
C ARG A 91 -12.31 -9.03 10.35
N LEU A 92 -11.23 -8.28 10.20
CA LEU A 92 -10.01 -8.77 9.56
C LEU A 92 -9.40 -9.93 10.34
N ALA A 93 -9.37 -9.85 11.69
CA ALA A 93 -8.88 -10.92 12.55
C ALA A 93 -9.72 -12.21 12.42
N ASP A 94 -11.06 -12.09 12.38
CA ASP A 94 -11.96 -13.22 12.18
C ASP A 94 -11.72 -13.92 10.83
N ILE A 95 -11.47 -13.14 9.76
CA ILE A 95 -11.11 -13.69 8.45
C ILE A 95 -9.72 -14.33 8.47
N VAL A 96 -8.73 -13.72 9.14
CA VAL A 96 -7.39 -14.28 9.31
C VAL A 96 -7.44 -15.62 10.05
N GLN A 97 -8.27 -15.74 11.09
CA GLN A 97 -8.48 -16.98 11.83
C GLN A 97 -9.17 -18.04 10.96
N SER A 98 -10.31 -17.72 10.37
CA SER A 98 -11.09 -18.66 9.54
C SER A 98 -10.36 -19.15 8.29
N ARG A 99 -9.47 -18.33 7.71
CA ARG A 99 -8.60 -18.74 6.58
C ARG A 99 -7.34 -19.48 7.02
N GLY A 100 -7.18 -19.75 8.31
CA GLY A 100 -6.01 -20.44 8.84
C GLY A 100 -4.72 -19.63 8.67
N PHE A 101 -4.78 -18.30 8.66
CA PHE A 101 -3.60 -17.44 8.65
C PHE A 101 -3.23 -16.94 10.05
N ALA A 102 -3.99 -17.29 11.08
CA ALA A 102 -3.62 -17.05 12.48
C ALA A 102 -2.45 -17.94 12.92
N GLU A 103 -1.77 -17.50 13.99
CA GLU A 103 -0.64 -18.19 14.62
C GLU A 103 -0.74 -17.99 16.13
N ASP A 104 -0.66 -19.07 16.90
CA ASP A 104 -0.56 -18.98 18.38
C ASP A 104 0.84 -18.52 18.82
N LYS A 105 1.86 -18.91 18.03
CA LYS A 105 3.27 -18.52 18.21
C LYS A 105 3.91 -18.31 16.85
N LYS A 106 4.92 -17.44 16.78
CA LYS A 106 5.68 -17.22 15.55
C LYS A 106 6.52 -18.45 15.23
N THR A 107 6.54 -18.79 13.95
CA THR A 107 7.37 -19.86 13.39
C THR A 107 8.39 -19.27 12.41
N GLU A 108 9.40 -20.05 12.05
CA GLU A 108 10.33 -19.68 10.97
C GLU A 108 9.59 -19.51 9.63
N SER A 109 8.55 -20.31 9.38
CA SER A 109 7.75 -20.21 8.15
C SER A 109 7.05 -18.85 8.02
N ARG A 110 7.15 -18.26 6.83
CA ARG A 110 6.51 -16.99 6.48
C ARG A 110 5.18 -17.13 5.76
N GLU A 111 4.67 -18.34 5.56
CA GLU A 111 3.42 -18.61 4.82
C GLU A 111 2.21 -17.87 5.42
N LYS A 112 2.11 -17.82 6.75
CA LYS A 112 0.98 -17.17 7.43
C LYS A 112 0.96 -15.66 7.17
N ILE A 113 2.11 -14.99 7.21
CA ILE A 113 2.20 -13.56 6.88
C ILE A 113 1.99 -13.31 5.38
N ALA A 114 2.47 -14.20 4.51
CA ALA A 114 2.17 -14.16 3.08
C ALA A 114 0.66 -14.20 2.83
N GLY A 115 -0.06 -15.12 3.48
CA GLY A 115 -1.53 -15.22 3.43
C GLY A 115 -2.24 -13.95 3.90
N ARG A 116 -1.79 -13.35 5.01
CA ARG A 116 -2.33 -12.06 5.51
C ARG A 116 -2.12 -10.92 4.51
N ILE A 117 -0.95 -10.83 3.88
CA ILE A 117 -0.66 -9.81 2.86
C ILE A 117 -1.57 -9.99 1.64
N MET A 118 -1.73 -11.21 1.14
CA MET A 118 -2.63 -11.50 0.03
C MET A 118 -4.08 -11.13 0.37
N LEU A 119 -4.53 -11.48 1.58
CA LEU A 119 -5.86 -11.12 2.08
C LEU A 119 -6.03 -9.60 2.13
N PHE A 120 -5.06 -8.84 2.64
CA PHE A 120 -5.18 -7.39 2.73
C PHE A 120 -5.24 -6.75 1.33
N ARG A 121 -4.47 -7.25 0.36
CA ARG A 121 -4.57 -6.82 -1.05
C ARG A 121 -5.94 -7.13 -1.66
N GLU A 122 -6.53 -8.27 -1.30
CA GLU A 122 -7.88 -8.66 -1.71
C GLU A 122 -8.94 -7.72 -1.13
N VAL A 123 -8.83 -7.35 0.15
CA VAL A 123 -9.71 -6.36 0.81
C VAL A 123 -9.66 -5.02 0.06
N ILE A 124 -8.46 -4.50 -0.21
CA ILE A 124 -8.28 -3.26 -0.97
C ILE A 124 -8.89 -3.38 -2.37
N LYS A 125 -8.65 -4.51 -3.08
CA LYS A 125 -9.21 -4.73 -4.42
C LYS A 125 -10.73 -4.66 -4.41
N ARG A 126 -11.36 -5.41 -3.49
CA ARG A 126 -12.82 -5.50 -3.38
C ARG A 126 -13.42 -4.13 -3.01
N GLY A 127 -12.79 -3.40 -2.08
CA GLY A 127 -13.23 -2.07 -1.69
C GLY A 127 -13.20 -1.08 -2.85
N LEU A 128 -12.10 -1.00 -3.60
CA LEU A 128 -11.99 -0.12 -4.78
C LEU A 128 -13.05 -0.46 -5.84
N GLN A 129 -13.19 -1.74 -6.17
CA GLN A 129 -14.20 -2.20 -7.14
C GLN A 129 -15.63 -1.90 -6.71
N GLN A 130 -15.91 -1.95 -5.42
CA GLN A 130 -17.24 -1.64 -4.88
C GLN A 130 -17.54 -0.14 -5.01
N ILE A 131 -16.59 0.72 -4.64
CA ILE A 131 -16.72 2.18 -4.77
C ILE A 131 -16.90 2.60 -6.25
N GLU A 132 -16.18 1.98 -7.18
CA GLU A 132 -16.32 2.24 -8.62
C GLU A 132 -17.72 1.89 -9.16
N LYS A 133 -18.28 0.77 -8.71
CA LYS A 133 -19.65 0.34 -9.07
C LYS A 133 -20.68 1.33 -8.56
N GLU A 134 -20.55 1.75 -7.30
CA GLU A 134 -21.45 2.72 -6.68
C GLU A 134 -21.41 4.06 -7.41
N ARG A 135 -20.22 4.54 -7.82
CA ARG A 135 -20.09 5.76 -8.62
C ARG A 135 -20.81 5.65 -9.96
N THR A 136 -20.61 4.54 -10.67
CA THR A 136 -21.22 4.33 -12.00
C THR A 136 -22.75 4.29 -11.90
N GLN A 137 -23.30 3.70 -10.84
CA GLN A 137 -24.75 3.64 -10.61
C GLN A 137 -25.35 5.00 -10.28
N GLN A 138 -24.63 5.83 -9.52
CA GLN A 138 -25.05 7.22 -9.21
C GLN A 138 -25.07 8.09 -10.48
N ASP A 139 -24.07 7.95 -11.34
CA ASP A 139 -23.98 8.73 -12.59
C ASP A 139 -25.10 8.35 -13.59
N THR A 140 -25.57 7.09 -13.59
CA THR A 140 -26.69 6.64 -14.45
C THR A 140 -28.08 6.95 -13.90
N GLY A 141 -28.20 7.38 -12.64
CA GLY A 141 -29.47 7.68 -11.97
C GLY A 141 -29.84 9.17 -11.93
N ALA A 142 -29.00 10.05 -12.50
CA ALA A 142 -29.18 11.50 -12.49
C ALA A 142 -29.91 12.07 -13.73
N ASP A 143 -30.27 11.22 -14.70
CA ASP A 143 -30.99 11.58 -15.94
C ASP A 143 -32.48 11.18 -15.91
N CYS A 144 -33.20 11.51 -14.83
CA CYS A 144 -34.66 11.36 -14.74
C CYS A 144 -35.34 12.65 -14.25
#